data_AF-A0A3D4CG98-F1
#
_entry.id   AF-A0A3D4CG98-F1
#
_cell.length_a   1.000
_cell.length_b   1.000
_cell.length_c   1.000
_cell.angle_alpha   90.00
_cell.angle_beta   90.00
_cell.angle_gamma   90.00
#
_symmetry.space_group_name_H-M   'P 1'
#
loop_
_entity.id
_entity.type
_entity.pdbx_description
1 polymer ?
#
loop_
_entity_poly.entity_id
_entity_poly.type
_entity_poly.pdbx_seq_one_letter_code
_entity_poly.pdbx_strand_id
1 'polypeptide(L)'
;KNNLKPESLINTHCHIDHILGNNFVIDTFGIPFFMHEKDLSTLKNTITYAPAYGFSIEPPYQPDEYLNEGDIVQLGNNKLEVLFVPGHAPGHIVLVNHAQKFIIGGDVLFYGSIGRTDLPGG
;
A
#
# COMPACT_ATOMS: atom_id res chain seq x y z
N LYS A 1 6.26 -13.84 -21.36
CA LYS A 1 7.06 -13.13 -20.32
C LYS A 1 7.51 -11.80 -20.90
N ASN A 2 7.36 -10.68 -20.17
CA ASN A 2 7.62 -9.32 -20.67
C ASN A 2 9.03 -8.80 -20.34
N ASN A 3 9.94 -9.64 -19.81
CA ASN A 3 11.30 -9.27 -19.40
C ASN A 3 11.38 -8.11 -18.38
N LEU A 4 10.36 -7.98 -17.53
CA LEU A 4 10.33 -7.02 -16.42
C LEU A 4 10.84 -7.68 -15.14
N LYS A 5 11.41 -6.86 -14.24
CA LYS A 5 11.84 -7.26 -12.90
C LYS A 5 11.13 -6.37 -11.88
N PRO A 6 10.46 -6.93 -10.86
CA PRO A 6 9.98 -6.15 -9.72
C PRO A 6 11.14 -5.48 -8.99
N GLU A 7 10.98 -4.22 -8.61
CA GLU A 7 12.01 -3.44 -7.88
C GLU A 7 11.61 -3.13 -6.44
N SER A 8 10.31 -3.02 -6.16
CA SER A 8 9.79 -2.69 -4.82
C SER A 8 8.34 -3.13 -4.68
N LEU A 9 7.92 -3.41 -3.45
CA LEU A 9 6.53 -3.57 -3.03
C LEU A 9 6.08 -2.29 -2.32
N ILE A 10 4.96 -1.71 -2.73
CA ILE A 10 4.43 -0.47 -2.13
C ILE A 10 2.96 -0.67 -1.80
N ASN A 11 2.61 -0.50 -0.53
CA ASN A 11 1.21 -0.46 -0.11
C ASN A 11 0.67 0.97 -0.21
N THR A 12 -0.49 1.13 -0.85
CA THR A 12 -1.26 2.38 -0.74
C THR A 12 -1.84 2.55 0.66
N HIS A 13 -2.28 1.43 1.25
CA HIS A 13 -2.74 1.32 2.63
C HIS A 13 -2.69 -0.16 3.07
N CYS A 14 -2.91 -0.44 4.35
CA CYS A 14 -2.65 -1.74 4.96
C CYS A 14 -3.89 -2.51 5.40
N HIS A 15 -5.02 -2.37 4.70
CA HIS A 15 -6.16 -3.26 4.88
C HIS A 15 -5.84 -4.68 4.43
N ILE A 16 -6.50 -5.66 5.05
CA ILE A 16 -6.19 -7.08 4.86
C ILE A 16 -6.16 -7.48 3.39
N ASP A 17 -7.18 -7.13 2.63
CA ASP A 17 -7.35 -7.45 1.22
C ASP A 17 -6.29 -6.81 0.31
N HIS A 18 -5.58 -5.78 0.80
CA HIS A 18 -4.45 -5.16 0.12
C HIS A 18 -3.09 -5.72 0.55
N ILE A 19 -3.01 -6.49 1.66
CA ILE A 19 -1.74 -7.00 2.20
C ILE A 19 -1.58 -8.52 2.18
N LEU A 20 -2.63 -9.28 1.83
CA LEU A 20 -2.59 -10.77 1.77
C LEU A 20 -1.45 -11.31 0.89
N GLY A 21 -1.02 -10.57 -0.13
CA GLY A 21 0.04 -10.98 -1.06
C GLY A 21 1.45 -10.56 -0.64
N ASN A 22 1.61 -9.72 0.38
CA ASN A 22 2.88 -9.04 0.65
C ASN A 22 4.02 -10.00 0.97
N ASN A 23 3.79 -10.94 1.90
CA ASN A 23 4.81 -11.92 2.28
C ASN A 23 5.25 -12.76 1.07
N PHE A 24 4.30 -13.23 0.26
CA PHE A 24 4.61 -13.98 -0.95
C PHE A 24 5.48 -13.17 -1.92
N VAL A 25 5.17 -11.89 -2.13
CA VAL A 25 5.95 -11.01 -3.01
C VAL A 25 7.38 -10.82 -2.47
N ILE A 26 7.51 -10.56 -1.18
CA ILE A 26 8.82 -10.37 -0.52
C ILE A 26 9.65 -11.65 -0.60
N ASP A 27 9.09 -12.80 -0.25
CA ASP A 27 9.77 -14.10 -0.29
C ASP A 27 10.18 -14.51 -1.71
N THR A 28 9.35 -14.18 -2.69
CA THR A 28 9.58 -14.57 -4.09
C THR A 28 10.64 -13.69 -4.76
N PHE A 29 10.64 -12.38 -4.48
CA PHE A 29 11.44 -11.41 -5.24
C PHE A 29 12.58 -10.78 -4.43
N GLY A 30 12.56 -10.85 -3.09
CA GLY A 30 13.57 -10.25 -2.22
C GLY A 30 13.67 -8.73 -2.40
N ILE A 31 12.54 -8.06 -2.63
CA ILE A 31 12.45 -6.63 -2.93
C ILE A 31 12.03 -5.83 -1.69
N PRO A 32 12.47 -4.57 -1.57
CA PRO A 32 12.09 -3.72 -0.45
C PRO A 32 10.59 -3.46 -0.41
N PHE A 33 10.06 -3.38 0.80
CA PHE A 33 8.66 -3.09 1.11
C PHE A 33 8.51 -1.70 1.73
N PHE A 34 7.67 -0.88 1.13
CA PHE A 34 7.38 0.48 1.55
C PHE A 34 5.88 0.70 1.83
N MET A 35 5.58 1.58 2.78
CA MET A 35 4.24 2.04 3.13
C MET A 35 4.32 3.37 3.91
N HIS A 36 3.20 3.99 4.23
CA HIS A 36 3.20 5.15 5.14
C HIS A 36 3.19 4.72 6.61
N GLU A 37 3.95 5.39 7.48
CA GLU A 37 4.12 5.00 8.90
C GLU A 37 2.80 4.89 9.68
N LYS A 38 1.85 5.80 9.40
CA LYS A 38 0.54 5.82 10.07
C LYS A 38 -0.29 4.54 9.91
N ASP A 39 0.00 3.71 8.92
CA ASP A 39 -0.69 2.44 8.71
C ASP A 39 -0.02 1.24 9.39
N LEU A 40 1.09 1.46 10.12
CA LEU A 40 1.86 0.38 10.73
C LEU A 40 1.03 -0.40 11.76
N SER A 41 0.17 0.29 12.50
CA SER A 41 -0.77 -0.34 13.44
C SER A 41 -1.79 -1.20 12.71
N THR A 42 -2.36 -0.71 11.61
CA THR A 42 -3.29 -1.45 10.74
C THR A 42 -2.65 -2.74 10.23
N LEU A 43 -1.42 -2.65 9.71
CA LEU A 43 -0.64 -3.81 9.24
C LEU A 43 -0.44 -4.84 10.36
N LYS A 44 0.10 -4.41 11.52
CA LYS A 44 0.40 -5.29 12.66
C LYS A 44 -0.85 -5.98 13.22
N ASN A 45 -1.97 -5.26 13.28
CA ASN A 45 -3.22 -5.76 13.83
C ASN A 45 -3.92 -6.76 12.89
N THR A 46 -3.46 -6.93 11.65
CA THR A 46 -4.10 -7.86 10.69
C THR A 46 -4.17 -9.28 11.22
N ILE A 47 -3.16 -9.75 11.97
CA ILE A 47 -3.19 -11.09 12.60
C ILE A 47 -4.39 -11.23 13.54
N THR A 48 -4.78 -10.16 14.22
CA THR A 48 -5.88 -10.16 15.18
C THR A 48 -7.24 -10.17 14.49
N TYR A 49 -7.44 -9.38 13.43
CA TYR A 49 -8.75 -9.23 12.80
C TYR A 49 -8.96 -10.11 11.55
N ALA A 50 -7.91 -10.64 10.93
CA ALA A 50 -8.00 -11.53 9.76
C ALA A 50 -8.92 -12.75 9.97
N PRO A 51 -8.89 -13.45 11.13
CA PRO A 51 -9.76 -14.60 11.35
C PRO A 51 -11.26 -14.24 11.31
N ALA A 52 -11.63 -13.02 11.70
CA ALA A 52 -13.01 -12.55 11.63
C ALA A 52 -13.52 -12.42 10.19
N TYR A 53 -12.60 -12.25 9.23
CA TYR A 53 -12.87 -12.24 7.78
C TYR A 53 -12.65 -13.61 7.12
N GLY A 54 -12.39 -14.67 7.90
CA GLY A 54 -12.17 -16.02 7.39
C GLY A 54 -10.76 -16.28 6.84
N PHE A 55 -9.80 -15.40 7.12
CA PHE A 55 -8.42 -15.57 6.70
C PHE A 55 -7.54 -16.06 7.86
N SER A 56 -6.71 -17.06 7.59
CA SER A 56 -5.55 -17.39 8.41
C SER A 56 -4.32 -16.88 7.69
N ILE A 57 -3.62 -15.92 8.27
CA ILE A 57 -2.45 -15.28 7.66
C ILE A 57 -1.23 -15.46 8.54
N GLU A 58 -0.06 -15.54 7.90
CA GLU A 58 1.21 -15.39 8.59
C GLU A 58 1.40 -13.93 9.04
N PRO A 59 2.21 -13.69 10.08
CA PRO A 59 2.58 -12.33 10.46
C PRO A 59 3.15 -11.55 9.26
N PRO A 60 2.65 -10.33 8.99
CA PRO A 60 3.17 -9.55 7.88
C PRO A 60 4.61 -9.11 8.15
N TYR A 61 5.43 -9.08 7.10
CA TYR A 61 6.74 -8.43 7.16
C TYR A 61 6.59 -6.96 7.56
N GLN A 62 7.59 -6.44 8.29
CA GLN A 62 7.69 -5.02 8.56
C GLN A 62 8.16 -4.29 7.29
N PRO A 63 7.75 -3.03 7.07
CA PRO A 63 8.31 -2.24 5.99
C PRO A 63 9.79 -1.95 6.24
N ASP A 64 10.56 -1.89 5.16
CA ASP A 64 11.97 -1.52 5.18
C ASP A 64 12.13 -0.01 5.41
N GLU A 65 11.29 0.79 4.76
CA GLU A 65 11.23 2.25 4.93
C GLU A 65 9.79 2.78 4.82
N TYR A 66 9.59 4.00 5.32
CA TYR A 66 8.31 4.69 5.22
C TYR A 66 8.33 5.75 4.12
N LEU A 67 7.21 5.87 3.40
CA LEU A 67 6.96 6.94 2.44
C LEU A 67 6.17 8.07 3.07
N ASN A 68 6.58 9.30 2.80
CA ASN A 68 5.95 10.54 3.25
C ASN A 68 5.44 11.35 2.05
N GLU A 69 4.57 12.32 2.32
CA GLU A 69 4.11 13.27 1.30
C GLU A 69 5.29 14.01 0.64
N GLY A 70 5.27 14.08 -0.69
CA GLY A 70 6.32 14.71 -1.50
C GLY A 70 7.50 13.80 -1.84
N ASP A 71 7.59 12.60 -1.25
CA ASP A 71 8.60 11.63 -1.65
C ASP A 71 8.40 11.19 -3.11
N ILE A 72 9.50 10.83 -3.77
CA ILE A 72 9.48 10.35 -5.16
C ILE A 72 9.93 8.90 -5.19
N VAL A 73 9.01 8.02 -5.59
CA VAL A 73 9.34 6.63 -5.93
C VAL A 73 9.81 6.59 -7.38
N GLN A 74 11.07 6.23 -7.58
CA GLN A 74 11.68 6.07 -8.89
C GLN A 74 11.52 4.62 -9.38
N LEU A 75 10.88 4.43 -10.53
CA LEU A 75 10.72 3.12 -11.19
C LEU A 75 11.23 3.21 -12.63
N GLY A 76 12.47 2.78 -12.87
CA GLY A 76 13.16 3.01 -14.13
C GLY A 76 13.22 4.51 -14.46
N ASN A 77 12.59 4.94 -15.56
CA ASN A 77 12.50 6.36 -15.94
C ASN A 77 11.24 7.07 -15.40
N ASN A 78 10.34 6.34 -14.75
CA ASN A 78 9.11 6.90 -14.22
C ASN A 78 9.33 7.44 -12.79
N LYS A 79 8.68 8.55 -12.50
CA LYS A 79 8.64 9.16 -11.17
C LYS A 79 7.21 9.15 -10.68
N LEU A 80 7.00 8.57 -9.52
CA LEU A 80 5.72 8.56 -8.83
C LEU A 80 5.85 9.43 -7.59
N GLU A 81 5.15 10.55 -7.56
CA GLU A 81 5.04 11.38 -6.36
C GLU A 81 4.08 10.74 -5.38
N VAL A 82 4.50 10.68 -4.12
CA VAL A 82 3.67 10.23 -3.01
C VAL A 82 2.84 11.41 -2.51
N LEU A 83 1.51 11.28 -2.52
CA LEU A 83 0.62 12.20 -1.81
C LEU A 83 -0.02 11.47 -0.63
N PHE A 84 0.04 12.10 0.55
CA PHE A 84 -0.61 11.59 1.75
C PHE A 84 -2.10 12.00 1.75
N VAL A 85 -2.99 11.00 1.74
CA VAL A 85 -4.43 11.20 1.54
C VAL A 85 -5.24 10.35 2.54
N PRO A 86 -5.09 10.61 3.86
CA PRO A 86 -5.80 9.85 4.86
C PRO A 86 -7.32 10.02 4.71
N GLY A 87 -8.06 8.97 5.03
CA GLY A 87 -9.50 8.96 4.87
C GLY A 87 -10.03 7.54 4.97
N HIS A 88 -9.73 6.71 3.96
CA HIS A 88 -10.06 5.29 4.01
C HIS A 88 -9.14 4.49 4.93
N ALA A 89 -7.90 4.95 5.12
CA ALA A 89 -7.00 4.39 6.12
C ALA A 89 -6.13 5.51 6.71
N PRO A 90 -5.60 5.36 7.94
CA PRO A 90 -4.79 6.39 8.60
C PRO A 90 -3.53 6.79 7.83
N GLY A 91 -2.90 5.81 7.17
CA GLY A 91 -1.68 5.95 6.38
C GLY A 91 -1.92 5.85 4.89
N HIS A 92 -3.12 6.14 4.39
CA HIS A 92 -3.37 6.02 2.96
C HIS A 92 -2.54 7.01 2.14
N ILE A 93 -1.87 6.50 1.10
CA ILE A 93 -1.13 7.27 0.10
C ILE A 93 -1.62 6.95 -1.31
N VAL A 94 -1.48 7.94 -2.20
CA VAL A 94 -1.55 7.72 -3.65
C VAL A 94 -0.21 7.94 -4.31
N LEU A 95 -0.01 7.28 -5.45
CA LEU A 95 1.17 7.44 -6.29
C LEU A 95 0.77 8.15 -7.58
N VAL A 96 1.26 9.36 -7.79
CA VAL A 96 0.91 10.21 -8.95
C VAL A 96 2.04 10.22 -9.96
N ASN A 97 1.73 9.85 -11.20
CA ASN A 97 2.63 10.04 -12.33
C ASN A 97 2.19 11.25 -13.16
N HIS A 98 2.84 12.39 -12.95
CA HIS A 98 2.52 13.63 -13.67
C HIS A 98 2.78 13.55 -15.17
N ALA A 99 3.89 12.90 -15.58
CA ALA A 99 4.29 12.82 -16.97
C ALA A 99 3.30 11.97 -17.80
N GLN A 100 2.86 10.85 -17.24
CA GLN A 100 1.93 9.92 -17.88
C GLN A 100 0.46 10.18 -17.53
N LYS A 101 0.18 11.15 -16.65
CA LYS A 101 -1.17 11.60 -16.24
C LYS A 101 -2.06 10.47 -15.69
N PHE A 102 -1.52 9.67 -14.78
CA PHE A 102 -2.30 8.68 -14.05
C PHE A 102 -1.98 8.70 -12.55
N ILE A 103 -2.88 8.09 -11.77
CA ILE A 103 -2.76 7.93 -10.33
C ILE A 103 -3.02 6.46 -10.00
N ILE A 104 -2.20 5.89 -9.11
CA ILE A 104 -2.53 4.66 -8.39
C ILE A 104 -3.19 5.11 -7.08
N GLY A 105 -4.53 5.08 -7.07
CA GLY A 105 -5.34 5.76 -6.07
C GLY A 105 -5.67 4.94 -4.82
N GLY A 106 -5.37 3.63 -4.82
CA GLY A 106 -5.91 2.70 -3.84
C GLY A 106 -7.42 2.90 -3.66
N ASP A 107 -7.89 2.77 -2.42
CA ASP A 107 -9.30 2.91 -2.08
C ASP A 107 -9.70 4.33 -1.64
N VAL A 108 -9.05 5.39 -2.13
CA VAL A 108 -9.44 6.78 -1.80
C VAL A 108 -10.53 7.32 -2.72
N LEU A 109 -10.40 7.12 -4.03
CA LEU A 109 -11.33 7.68 -5.02
C LEU A 109 -11.77 6.61 -6.02
N PHE A 110 -13.09 6.52 -6.22
CA PHE A 110 -13.71 5.64 -7.20
C PHE A 110 -14.55 6.43 -8.20
N TYR A 111 -14.99 5.77 -9.27
CA TYR A 111 -15.89 6.39 -10.25
C TYR A 111 -17.27 6.63 -9.62
N GLY A 112 -17.52 7.87 -9.20
CA GLY A 112 -18.79 8.28 -8.59
C GLY A 112 -18.88 8.07 -7.08
N SER A 113 -17.79 7.68 -6.39
CA SER A 113 -17.77 7.53 -4.94
C SER A 113 -16.35 7.66 -4.36
N ILE A 114 -16.24 7.51 -3.04
CA ILE A 114 -14.98 7.50 -2.29
C ILE A 114 -14.84 6.20 -1.50
N GLY A 115 -13.63 5.93 -1.03
CA GLY A 115 -13.40 4.97 0.05
C GLY A 115 -14.30 5.22 1.23
N ARG A 116 -14.73 4.15 1.89
CA ARG A 116 -15.47 4.26 3.15
C ARG A 116 -14.58 4.93 4.21
N THR A 117 -15.20 5.68 5.12
CA THR A 117 -14.55 6.50 6.17
C THR A 117 -15.15 6.23 7.57
N ASP A 118 -15.90 5.12 7.70
CA ASP A 118 -16.66 4.73 8.88
C ASP A 118 -16.05 3.56 9.69
N LEU A 119 -14.89 3.02 9.29
CA LEU A 119 -14.15 2.03 10.08
C LEU A 119 -13.11 2.73 10.99
N PRO A 120 -12.59 2.03 12.03
CA PRO A 120 -11.56 2.61 12.89
C PRO A 120 -10.30 3.01 12.12
N GLY A 121 -10.05 4.32 12.03
CA GLY A 121 -8.93 4.87 11.27
C GLY A 121 -9.29 5.36 9.86
N GLY A 122 -10.52 5.07 9.42
CA GLY A 122 -11.03 5.29 8.08
C GLY A 122 -11.94 4.15 7.65
#